data_AF-A0A1R2CKP0-F1
#
_entry.id   AF-A0A1R2CKP0-F1
#
_cell.length_a   1.000
_cell.length_b   1.000
_cell.length_c   1.000
_cell.angle_alpha   90.00
_cell.angle_beta   90.00
_cell.angle_gamma   90.00
#
_symmetry.space_group_name_H-M   'P 1'
#
loop_
_entity.id
_entity.type
_entity.pdbx_description
1 polymer ?
#
loop_
_entity_poly.entity_id
_entity_poly.type
_entity_poly.pdbx_seq_one_letter_code
_entity_poly.pdbx_strand_id
1 'polypeptide(L)'
;MVAEKIVIFLLITLIAVIEIALTLDIWLDSGSDYCIKLQDSSNGFQDFLVWVTEYLSYPLATLTIMSIMLEYNYLIGLELVFIHTIINVIESFMKVSIGYPRPYWFDSDVRIFSCSNSFGDPSGHSMMVVSIFPYAVYRTNNSFLYYIPVVIFDVLVLHYRMYGGYHTYSQVILGMLIGGYILYIAISYLEYLSFYIEMTKKIWGFISVVAFCFIVVLVAVLLYAYRDVYWEDIWSDNIDKECDRINGEDAKVDSLFGSFTVFFWLGAVSAYWYSDYMRLKDNTLRIWERVIRFIVVFGAYEGFYYLMIIDYGALSVKVFMTVTLTYLQGFMCCGGVPLLWSIGKGIKPSENSSQDPESIGMLDTEKD
;
A
#
# COMPACT_ATOMS: atom_id res chain seq x y z
N MET A 1 8.53 -5.67 -28.16
CA MET A 1 9.36 -6.14 -27.03
C MET A 1 8.71 -5.89 -25.66
N VAL A 2 8.34 -4.67 -25.26
CA VAL A 2 7.75 -4.42 -23.92
C VAL A 2 6.38 -5.11 -23.74
N ALA A 3 5.47 -4.98 -24.71
CA ALA A 3 4.17 -5.64 -24.69
C ALA A 3 4.27 -7.18 -24.62
N GLU A 4 5.24 -7.77 -25.30
CA GLU A 4 5.47 -9.22 -25.32
C GLU A 4 5.98 -9.74 -23.97
N LYS A 5 6.94 -9.03 -23.34
CA LYS A 5 7.41 -9.34 -21.98
C LYS A 5 6.29 -9.23 -20.94
N ILE A 6 5.39 -8.25 -21.10
CA ILE A 6 4.21 -8.09 -20.23
C ILE A 6 3.25 -9.27 -20.40
N VAL A 7 2.94 -9.66 -21.63
CA VAL A 7 2.02 -10.79 -21.89
C VAL A 7 2.60 -12.09 -21.31
N ILE A 8 3.90 -12.33 -21.48
CA ILE A 8 4.58 -13.50 -20.93
C ILE A 8 4.53 -13.49 -19.40
N PHE A 9 4.84 -12.35 -18.77
CA PHE A 9 4.78 -12.25 -17.32
C PHE A 9 3.35 -12.38 -16.78
N LEU A 10 2.36 -11.78 -17.46
CA LEU A 10 0.92 -11.95 -17.15
C LEU A 10 0.50 -13.41 -17.21
N LEU A 11 0.94 -14.13 -18.24
CA LEU A 11 0.66 -15.56 -18.35
C LEU A 11 1.30 -16.35 -17.22
N ILE A 12 2.56 -16.07 -16.87
CA ILE A 12 3.26 -16.75 -15.77
C ILE A 12 2.57 -16.45 -14.44
N THR A 13 2.27 -15.18 -14.15
CA THR A 13 1.55 -14.79 -12.93
C THR A 13 0.16 -15.39 -12.89
N LEU A 14 -0.58 -15.39 -14.00
CA LEU A 14 -1.91 -15.98 -14.07
C LEU A 14 -1.86 -17.50 -13.85
N ILE A 15 -0.90 -18.19 -14.47
CA ILE A 15 -0.69 -19.63 -14.26
C ILE A 15 -0.33 -19.91 -12.80
N ALA A 16 0.57 -19.14 -12.21
CA ALA A 16 0.95 -19.29 -10.80
C ALA A 16 -0.24 -19.02 -9.86
N VAL A 17 -1.04 -17.99 -10.14
CA VAL A 17 -2.27 -17.68 -9.40
C VAL A 17 -3.26 -18.84 -9.50
N ILE A 18 -3.47 -19.38 -10.70
CA ILE A 18 -4.38 -20.52 -10.94
C ILE A 18 -3.85 -21.78 -10.25
N GLU A 19 -2.56 -22.06 -10.33
CA GLU A 19 -1.95 -23.23 -9.69
C GLU A 19 -2.09 -23.16 -8.17
N ILE A 20 -1.75 -22.01 -7.57
CA ILE A 20 -1.96 -21.75 -6.14
C ILE A 20 -3.44 -21.93 -5.81
N ALA A 21 -4.35 -21.35 -6.60
CA ALA A 21 -5.80 -21.47 -6.42
C ALA A 21 -6.32 -22.92 -6.45
N LEU A 22 -5.74 -23.78 -7.31
CA LEU A 22 -6.19 -25.16 -7.51
C LEU A 22 -5.58 -26.16 -6.52
N THR A 23 -4.49 -25.81 -5.84
CA THR A 23 -3.78 -26.70 -4.91
C THR A 23 -3.71 -26.14 -3.49
N LEU A 24 -4.66 -25.26 -3.18
CA LEU A 24 -4.61 -24.38 -2.02
C LEU A 24 -4.62 -25.11 -0.67
N ASP A 25 -5.36 -26.20 -0.52
CA ASP A 25 -5.40 -26.96 0.74
C ASP A 25 -4.02 -27.56 1.08
N ILE A 26 -3.29 -28.01 0.07
CA ILE A 26 -1.93 -28.54 0.21
C ILE A 26 -0.98 -27.42 0.63
N TRP A 27 -1.11 -26.23 0.01
CA TRP A 27 -0.28 -25.07 0.34
C TRP A 27 -0.59 -24.49 1.72
N LEU A 28 -1.84 -24.59 2.18
CA LEU A 28 -2.26 -24.12 3.48
C LEU A 28 -1.70 -25.02 4.58
N ASP A 29 -1.88 -26.34 4.44
CA ASP A 29 -1.37 -27.35 5.37
C ASP A 29 0.16 -27.29 5.52
N SER A 30 0.87 -27.45 4.38
CA SER A 30 2.34 -27.35 4.36
C SER A 30 2.86 -25.95 4.77
N GLY A 31 2.06 -24.92 4.54
CA GLY A 31 2.31 -23.56 4.95
C GLY A 31 2.25 -23.35 6.46
N SER A 32 1.22 -23.87 7.11
CA SER A 32 1.07 -23.85 8.58
C SER A 32 2.17 -24.65 9.26
N ASP A 33 2.49 -25.85 8.74
CA ASP A 33 3.65 -26.65 9.18
C ASP A 33 4.96 -25.86 9.14
N TYR A 34 5.15 -25.05 8.11
CA TYR A 34 6.34 -24.21 7.98
C TYR A 34 6.34 -23.06 8.99
N CYS A 35 5.19 -22.43 9.26
CA CYS A 35 5.05 -21.44 10.32
C CYS A 35 5.44 -22.02 11.69
N ILE A 36 4.93 -23.21 12.04
CA ILE A 36 5.24 -23.90 13.31
C ILE A 36 6.75 -24.16 13.41
N LYS A 37 7.38 -24.70 12.36
CA LYS A 37 8.83 -24.95 12.33
C LYS A 37 9.66 -23.67 12.53
N LEU A 38 9.23 -22.54 11.96
CA LEU A 38 9.89 -21.26 12.18
C LEU A 38 9.74 -20.82 13.65
N GLN A 39 8.56 -21.00 14.24
CA GLN A 39 8.26 -20.64 15.62
C GLN A 39 8.93 -21.56 16.66
N ASP A 40 9.24 -22.80 16.32
CA ASP A 40 10.02 -23.70 17.18
C ASP A 40 11.44 -23.20 17.44
N SER A 41 11.96 -22.38 16.51
CA SER A 41 13.26 -21.72 16.65
C SER A 41 13.19 -20.36 17.34
N SER A 42 12.03 -20.02 17.94
CA SER A 42 11.77 -18.69 18.50
C SER A 42 12.75 -18.29 19.58
N ASN A 43 13.11 -17.01 19.55
CA ASN A 43 13.79 -16.35 20.66
C ASN A 43 13.25 -14.92 20.78
N GLY A 44 13.45 -14.28 21.94
CA GLY A 44 12.90 -12.94 22.19
C GLY A 44 13.36 -11.86 21.21
N PHE A 45 14.48 -12.05 20.50
CA PHE A 45 14.91 -11.14 19.44
C PHE A 45 14.08 -11.30 18.16
N GLN A 46 13.71 -12.53 17.79
CA GLN A 46 12.80 -12.76 16.67
C GLN A 46 11.40 -12.19 16.96
N ASP A 47 10.89 -12.35 18.18
CA ASP A 47 9.60 -11.76 18.58
C ASP A 47 9.62 -10.23 18.51
N PHE A 48 10.73 -9.62 18.94
CA PHE A 48 10.94 -8.18 18.77
C PHE A 48 10.96 -7.76 17.30
N LEU A 49 11.62 -8.53 16.42
CA LEU A 49 11.67 -8.23 15.00
C LEU A 49 10.31 -8.43 14.30
N VAL A 50 9.49 -9.39 14.72
CA VAL A 50 8.09 -9.48 14.28
C VAL A 50 7.36 -8.21 14.63
N TRP A 51 7.44 -7.76 15.88
CA TRP A 51 6.80 -6.52 16.31
C TRP A 51 7.26 -5.32 15.46
N VAL A 52 8.56 -5.19 15.23
CA VAL A 52 9.14 -4.14 14.37
C VAL A 52 8.54 -4.21 12.96
N THR A 53 8.53 -5.38 12.32
CA THR A 53 8.06 -5.50 10.93
C THR A 53 6.55 -5.38 10.78
N GLU A 54 5.76 -5.84 11.76
CA GLU A 54 4.30 -5.67 11.80
C GLU A 54 3.94 -4.19 11.90
N TYR A 55 4.49 -3.47 12.88
CA TYR A 55 4.06 -2.11 13.18
C TYR A 55 4.79 -1.03 12.37
N LEU A 56 5.98 -1.28 11.81
CA LEU A 56 6.75 -0.25 11.11
C LEU A 56 6.71 -0.38 9.59
N SER A 57 6.31 -1.49 8.99
CA SER A 57 6.37 -1.67 7.53
C SER A 57 5.51 -0.64 6.77
N TYR A 58 4.22 -0.53 7.08
CA TYR A 58 3.32 0.46 6.49
C TYR A 58 3.71 1.90 6.87
N PRO A 59 3.99 2.23 8.16
CA PRO A 59 4.51 3.55 8.51
C PRO A 59 5.80 3.92 7.79
N LEU A 60 6.74 2.98 7.59
CA LEU A 60 7.98 3.23 6.86
C LEU A 60 7.72 3.47 5.38
N ALA A 61 6.77 2.76 4.78
CA ALA A 61 6.32 3.03 3.42
C ALA A 61 5.74 4.44 3.33
N THR A 62 4.81 4.82 4.21
CA THR A 62 4.25 6.16 4.30
C THR A 62 5.33 7.22 4.48
N LEU A 63 6.27 7.01 5.41
CA LEU A 63 7.39 7.91 5.63
C LEU A 63 8.27 8.05 4.39
N THR A 64 8.51 6.97 3.65
CA THR A 64 9.26 6.99 2.39
C THR A 64 8.55 7.83 1.34
N ILE A 65 7.24 7.61 1.16
CA ILE A 65 6.40 8.38 0.25
C ILE A 65 6.43 9.87 0.60
N MET A 66 6.19 10.20 1.87
CA MET A 66 6.19 11.58 2.33
C MET A 66 7.58 12.21 2.20
N SER A 67 8.65 11.45 2.43
CA SER A 67 10.01 11.97 2.28
C SER A 67 10.31 12.37 0.85
N ILE A 68 9.97 11.49 -0.07
CA ILE A 68 10.18 11.75 -1.48
C ILE A 68 9.29 12.92 -1.92
N MET A 69 8.02 12.94 -1.51
CA MET A 69 7.08 13.98 -1.89
C MET A 69 7.46 15.37 -1.37
N LEU A 70 7.89 15.47 -0.10
CA LEU A 70 8.09 16.75 0.58
C LEU A 70 9.49 17.34 0.35
N GLU A 71 10.51 16.49 0.15
CA GLU A 71 11.92 16.92 0.16
C GLU A 71 12.71 16.59 -1.11
N TYR A 72 12.22 15.67 -1.96
CA TYR A 72 12.96 15.25 -3.16
C TYR A 72 12.26 15.66 -4.45
N ASN A 73 11.10 15.05 -4.71
CA ASN A 73 10.32 15.33 -5.90
C ASN A 73 8.86 14.96 -5.64
N TYR A 74 8.01 15.99 -5.68
CA TYR A 74 6.58 15.86 -5.44
C TYR A 74 5.89 14.89 -6.40
N LEU A 75 6.28 14.87 -7.68
CA LEU A 75 5.69 13.98 -8.68
C LEU A 75 6.03 12.52 -8.38
N ILE A 76 7.28 12.25 -7.97
CA ILE A 76 7.71 10.90 -7.54
C ILE A 76 6.94 10.45 -6.31
N GLY A 77 6.70 11.36 -5.37
CA GLY A 77 5.83 11.12 -4.22
C GLY A 77 4.42 10.70 -4.65
N LEU A 78 3.81 11.43 -5.58
CA LEU A 78 2.48 11.09 -6.10
C LEU A 78 2.45 9.75 -6.85
N GLU A 79 3.50 9.41 -7.57
CA GLU A 79 3.63 8.12 -8.25
C GLU A 79 3.64 6.98 -7.23
N LEU A 80 4.37 7.14 -6.13
CA LEU A 80 4.35 6.17 -5.05
C LEU A 80 3.00 6.10 -4.32
N VAL A 81 2.31 7.24 -4.13
CA VAL A 81 0.93 7.23 -3.60
C VAL A 81 0.02 6.44 -4.54
N PHE A 82 0.09 6.67 -5.84
CA PHE A 82 -0.72 5.95 -6.82
C PHE A 82 -0.43 4.45 -6.79
N ILE A 83 0.85 4.05 -6.79
CA ILE A 83 1.26 2.64 -6.68
C ILE A 83 0.73 2.02 -5.39
N HIS A 84 0.85 2.72 -4.26
CA HIS A 84 0.34 2.26 -2.97
C HIS A 84 -1.19 2.08 -2.99
N THR A 85 -1.93 3.00 -3.61
CA THR A 85 -3.38 2.87 -3.80
C THR A 85 -3.72 1.64 -4.66
N ILE A 86 -3.01 1.42 -5.76
CA ILE A 86 -3.23 0.24 -6.61
C ILE A 86 -2.97 -1.06 -5.85
N ILE A 87 -1.91 -1.11 -5.02
CA ILE A 87 -1.60 -2.27 -4.16
C ILE A 87 -2.77 -2.56 -3.22
N ASN A 88 -3.24 -1.56 -2.46
CA ASN A 88 -4.33 -1.77 -1.49
C ASN A 88 -5.64 -2.16 -2.17
N VAL A 89 -5.98 -1.57 -3.32
CA VAL A 89 -7.20 -1.94 -4.07
C VAL A 89 -7.12 -3.38 -4.57
N ILE A 90 -5.99 -3.78 -5.16
CA ILE A 90 -5.80 -5.16 -5.63
C ILE A 90 -5.80 -6.13 -4.46
N GLU A 91 -5.13 -5.80 -3.36
CA GLU A 91 -5.12 -6.60 -2.13
C GLU A 91 -6.56 -6.84 -1.63
N SER A 92 -7.34 -5.78 -1.45
CA SER A 92 -8.72 -5.86 -0.99
C SER A 92 -9.61 -6.71 -1.89
N PHE A 93 -9.49 -6.55 -3.22
CA PHE A 93 -10.25 -7.34 -4.17
C PHE A 93 -9.85 -8.80 -4.16
N MET A 94 -8.56 -9.10 -4.10
CA MET A 94 -8.06 -10.47 -4.07
C MET A 94 -8.44 -11.17 -2.76
N LYS A 95 -8.33 -10.47 -1.61
CA LYS A 95 -8.74 -11.00 -0.30
C LYS A 95 -10.17 -11.50 -0.29
N VAL A 96 -11.12 -10.67 -0.74
CA VAL A 96 -12.53 -11.08 -0.77
C VAL A 96 -12.83 -12.11 -1.86
N SER A 97 -12.13 -12.04 -3.00
CA SER A 97 -12.36 -12.97 -4.11
C SER A 97 -11.89 -14.38 -3.76
N ILE A 98 -10.67 -14.49 -3.22
CA ILE A 98 -10.02 -15.74 -2.83
C ILE A 98 -10.65 -16.26 -1.54
N GLY A 99 -10.74 -15.41 -0.50
CA GLY A 99 -11.44 -15.74 0.75
C GLY A 99 -10.74 -16.79 1.61
N TYR A 100 -9.42 -16.93 1.49
CA TYR A 100 -8.67 -17.98 2.19
C TYR A 100 -8.29 -17.59 3.62
N PRO A 101 -8.29 -18.56 4.55
CA PRO A 101 -7.95 -18.33 5.94
C PRO A 101 -6.47 -17.97 6.12
N ARG A 102 -6.16 -17.43 7.29
CA ARG A 102 -4.79 -17.30 7.77
C ARG A 102 -4.32 -18.64 8.38
N PRO A 103 -3.00 -18.88 8.49
CA PRO A 103 -2.47 -20.11 9.08
C PRO A 103 -3.07 -20.43 10.45
N TYR A 104 -3.15 -19.42 11.34
CA TYR A 104 -3.69 -19.59 12.70
C TYR A 104 -5.22 -19.77 12.74
N TRP A 105 -5.95 -19.47 11.66
CA TRP A 105 -7.36 -19.82 11.55
C TRP A 105 -7.49 -21.31 11.24
N PHE A 106 -6.62 -21.83 10.38
CA PHE A 106 -6.65 -23.21 9.93
C PHE A 106 -6.09 -24.19 10.98
N ASP A 107 -4.94 -23.86 11.57
CA ASP A 107 -4.21 -24.70 12.52
C ASP A 107 -3.96 -23.94 13.82
N SER A 108 -4.44 -24.49 14.94
CA SER A 108 -4.28 -23.87 16.25
C SER A 108 -2.91 -24.00 16.88
N ASP A 109 -2.03 -24.83 16.31
CA ASP A 109 -0.66 -24.95 16.79
C ASP A 109 0.21 -23.77 16.29
N VAL A 110 -0.26 -23.01 15.29
CA VAL A 110 0.37 -21.77 14.85
C VAL A 110 0.10 -20.65 15.86
N ARG A 111 1.16 -20.14 16.48
CA ARG A 111 1.08 -18.99 17.40
C ARG A 111 0.83 -17.70 16.63
N ILE A 112 0.03 -16.80 17.19
CA ILE A 112 -0.22 -15.48 16.59
C ILE A 112 0.31 -14.35 17.48
N PHE A 113 0.86 -13.31 16.86
CA PHE A 113 1.40 -12.13 17.56
C PHE A 113 0.46 -10.92 17.50
N SER A 114 -0.46 -10.89 16.53
CA SER A 114 -1.48 -9.86 16.38
C SER A 114 -2.67 -10.41 15.59
N CYS A 115 -3.88 -10.10 16.05
CA CYS A 115 -5.11 -10.58 15.43
C CYS A 115 -5.44 -9.73 14.19
N SER A 116 -5.72 -10.38 13.07
CA SER A 116 -6.17 -9.71 11.86
C SER A 116 -7.61 -10.09 11.52
N ASN A 117 -8.39 -9.09 11.11
CA ASN A 117 -9.80 -9.26 10.77
C ASN A 117 -10.03 -9.58 9.29
N SER A 118 -8.98 -9.81 8.49
CA SER A 118 -9.09 -10.05 7.04
C SER A 118 -8.49 -11.38 6.61
N PHE A 119 -8.92 -11.86 5.44
CA PHE A 119 -8.40 -13.07 4.80
C PHE A 119 -6.87 -13.05 4.64
N GLY A 120 -6.26 -14.23 4.58
CA GLY A 120 -4.81 -14.38 4.46
C GLY A 120 -4.28 -14.02 3.08
N ASP A 121 -4.98 -14.38 2.01
CA ASP A 121 -4.47 -14.24 0.64
C ASP A 121 -4.85 -12.94 -0.06
N PRO A 122 -3.94 -12.27 -0.79
CA PRO A 122 -2.49 -12.34 -0.67
C PRO A 122 -1.99 -11.54 0.54
N SER A 123 -0.68 -11.63 0.81
CA SER A 123 -0.03 -10.77 1.79
C SER A 123 0.20 -9.34 1.25
N GLY A 124 -0.54 -8.36 1.76
CA GLY A 124 -0.37 -6.93 1.43
C GLY A 124 1.00 -6.37 1.77
N HIS A 125 1.55 -6.76 2.93
CA HIS A 125 2.93 -6.44 3.31
C HIS A 125 3.92 -6.91 2.24
N SER A 126 3.74 -8.14 1.74
CA SER A 126 4.61 -8.71 0.71
C SER A 126 4.50 -7.94 -0.60
N MET A 127 3.29 -7.57 -1.02
CA MET A 127 3.07 -6.71 -2.20
C MET A 127 3.71 -5.34 -2.04
N MET A 128 3.56 -4.73 -0.87
CA MET A 128 4.02 -3.39 -0.56
C MET A 128 5.55 -3.32 -0.59
N VAL A 129 6.25 -4.19 0.14
CA VAL A 129 7.72 -4.10 0.28
C VAL A 129 8.42 -4.29 -1.05
N VAL A 130 7.99 -5.27 -1.86
CA VAL A 130 8.60 -5.54 -3.18
C VAL A 130 8.26 -4.50 -4.24
N SER A 131 7.34 -3.56 -3.97
CA SER A 131 6.91 -2.54 -4.92
C SER A 131 7.39 -1.14 -4.55
N ILE A 132 7.06 -0.68 -3.34
CA ILE A 132 7.22 0.72 -2.94
C ILE A 132 8.69 1.09 -2.78
N PHE A 133 9.45 0.32 -2.00
CA PHE A 133 10.86 0.64 -1.74
C PHE A 133 11.74 0.47 -2.99
N PRO A 134 11.63 -0.61 -3.79
CA PRO A 134 12.37 -0.73 -5.04
C PRO A 134 12.03 0.38 -6.04
N TYR A 135 10.77 0.79 -6.16
CA TYR A 135 10.38 1.92 -7.03
C TYR A 135 10.99 3.24 -6.54
N ALA A 136 10.96 3.49 -5.23
CA ALA A 136 11.60 4.66 -4.62
C ALA A 136 13.11 4.70 -4.92
N VAL A 137 13.81 3.57 -4.79
CA VAL A 137 15.25 3.47 -5.13
C VAL A 137 15.47 3.67 -6.62
N TYR A 138 14.66 3.06 -7.49
CA TYR A 138 14.76 3.20 -8.93
C TYR A 138 14.62 4.66 -9.40
N ARG A 139 13.77 5.43 -8.72
CA ARG A 139 13.47 6.82 -9.06
C ARG A 139 14.38 7.86 -8.42
N THR A 140 15.30 7.43 -7.56
CA THR A 140 16.27 8.32 -6.91
C THR A 140 17.68 8.06 -7.48
N ASN A 141 18.40 9.13 -7.82
CA ASN A 141 19.65 9.10 -8.61
C ASN A 141 20.87 8.37 -7.98
N ASN A 142 20.73 7.62 -6.88
CA ASN A 142 21.87 6.99 -6.18
C ASN A 142 21.60 5.51 -5.85
N SER A 143 21.18 4.77 -6.87
CA SER A 143 20.39 3.54 -6.76
C SER A 143 21.10 2.34 -6.14
N PHE A 144 22.41 2.12 -6.37
CA PHE A 144 23.06 0.87 -5.96
C PHE A 144 23.22 0.69 -4.45
N LEU A 145 23.58 1.77 -3.73
CA LEU A 145 23.81 1.70 -2.27
C LEU A 145 22.53 1.51 -1.46
N TYR A 146 21.37 1.85 -2.03
CA TYR A 146 20.08 1.71 -1.37
C TYR A 146 19.38 0.38 -1.69
N TYR A 147 19.73 -0.31 -2.78
CA TYR A 147 19.15 -1.62 -3.10
C TYR A 147 19.45 -2.67 -2.03
N ILE A 148 20.68 -2.73 -1.50
CA ILE A 148 21.06 -3.74 -0.50
C ILE A 148 20.21 -3.61 0.79
N PRO A 149 20.12 -2.43 1.43
CA PRO A 149 19.25 -2.22 2.59
C PRO A 149 17.78 -2.56 2.30
N VAL A 150 17.27 -2.19 1.12
CA VAL A 150 15.88 -2.48 0.73
C VAL A 150 15.64 -3.97 0.60
N VAL A 151 16.50 -4.69 -0.13
CA VAL A 151 16.37 -6.15 -0.28
C VAL A 151 16.45 -6.86 1.08
N ILE A 152 17.34 -6.42 1.97
CA ILE A 152 17.43 -6.97 3.33
C ILE A 152 16.11 -6.70 4.08
N PHE A 153 15.60 -5.48 4.05
CA PHE A 153 14.35 -5.12 4.70
C PHE A 153 13.17 -5.93 4.17
N ASP A 154 13.04 -6.06 2.85
CA ASP A 154 11.99 -6.84 2.19
C ASP A 154 12.05 -8.30 2.66
N VAL A 155 13.23 -8.93 2.59
CA VAL A 155 13.42 -10.32 3.04
C VAL A 155 13.04 -10.50 4.51
N LEU A 156 13.40 -9.54 5.38
CA LEU A 156 13.01 -9.58 6.79
C LEU A 156 11.49 -9.52 6.93
N VAL A 157 10.81 -8.56 6.28
CA VAL A 157 9.34 -8.45 6.35
C VAL A 157 8.69 -9.75 5.87
N LEU A 158 9.10 -10.27 4.72
CA LEU A 158 8.56 -11.52 4.14
C LEU A 158 8.73 -12.70 5.11
N HIS A 159 9.92 -12.84 5.71
CA HIS A 159 10.21 -13.88 6.70
C HIS A 159 9.29 -13.77 7.93
N TYR A 160 9.17 -12.56 8.49
CA TYR A 160 8.39 -12.34 9.70
C TYR A 160 6.87 -12.39 9.49
N ARG A 161 6.38 -12.27 8.24
CA ARG A 161 4.98 -12.62 7.92
C ARG A 161 4.67 -14.09 8.21
N MET A 162 5.61 -14.98 7.90
CA MET A 162 5.45 -16.43 8.10
C MET A 162 5.75 -16.82 9.55
N TYR A 163 6.86 -16.35 10.12
CA TYR A 163 7.20 -16.62 11.51
C TYR A 163 6.11 -16.07 12.47
N GLY A 164 5.51 -14.91 12.16
CA GLY A 164 4.43 -14.33 12.96
C GLY A 164 3.09 -15.05 12.88
N GLY A 165 2.96 -16.12 12.07
CA GLY A 165 1.71 -16.87 11.88
C GLY A 165 0.66 -16.13 11.04
N TYR A 166 1.02 -14.98 10.44
CA TYR A 166 0.07 -14.13 9.71
C TYR A 166 -0.29 -14.67 8.34
N HIS A 167 0.68 -15.32 7.68
CA HIS A 167 0.57 -15.79 6.31
C HIS A 167 1.39 -17.07 6.09
N THR A 168 0.89 -17.98 5.26
CA THR A 168 1.75 -19.06 4.76
C THR A 168 2.72 -18.53 3.70
N TYR A 169 3.73 -19.33 3.35
CA TYR A 169 4.67 -18.96 2.29
C TYR A 169 3.98 -18.79 0.92
N SER A 170 2.89 -19.50 0.63
CA SER A 170 2.16 -19.34 -0.65
C SER A 170 1.49 -17.96 -0.73
N GLN A 171 0.89 -17.49 0.36
CA GLN A 171 0.27 -16.16 0.43
C GLN A 171 1.30 -15.03 0.33
N VAL A 172 2.50 -15.26 0.89
CA VAL A 172 3.66 -14.37 0.77
C VAL A 172 4.16 -14.33 -0.68
N ILE A 173 4.41 -15.49 -1.30
CA ILE A 173 4.87 -15.59 -2.70
C ILE A 173 3.85 -14.97 -3.65
N LEU A 174 2.55 -15.24 -3.47
CA LEU A 174 1.50 -14.62 -4.27
C LEU A 174 1.54 -13.09 -4.17
N GLY A 175 1.69 -12.57 -2.95
CA GLY A 175 1.88 -11.13 -2.73
C GLY A 175 3.14 -10.59 -3.42
N MET A 176 4.26 -11.30 -3.36
CA MET A 176 5.50 -10.91 -4.05
C MET A 176 5.32 -10.88 -5.58
N LEU A 177 4.65 -11.88 -6.16
CA LEU A 177 4.41 -11.94 -7.60
C LEU A 177 3.54 -10.77 -8.07
N ILE A 178 2.47 -10.47 -7.34
CA ILE A 178 1.58 -9.35 -7.67
C ILE A 178 2.30 -8.01 -7.47
N GLY A 179 3.00 -7.82 -6.35
CA GLY A 179 3.76 -6.59 -6.12
C GLY A 179 4.88 -6.38 -7.14
N GLY A 180 5.67 -7.41 -7.42
CA GLY A 180 6.71 -7.38 -8.45
C GLY A 180 6.14 -7.08 -9.84
N TYR A 181 4.93 -7.55 -10.14
CA TYR A 181 4.23 -7.18 -11.37
C TYR A 181 3.84 -5.71 -11.41
N ILE A 182 3.29 -5.17 -10.31
CA ILE A 182 2.94 -3.75 -10.20
C ILE A 182 4.19 -2.89 -10.38
N LEU A 183 5.30 -3.24 -9.72
CA LEU A 183 6.60 -2.59 -9.89
C LEU A 183 7.06 -2.62 -11.35
N TYR A 184 6.99 -3.79 -11.98
CA TYR A 184 7.39 -3.97 -13.37
C TYR A 184 6.56 -3.08 -14.32
N ILE A 185 5.24 -3.00 -14.15
CA ILE A 185 4.39 -2.08 -14.90
C ILE A 185 4.79 -0.63 -14.64
N ALA A 186 4.93 -0.25 -13.36
CA ALA A 186 5.23 1.13 -12.99
C ALA A 186 6.55 1.62 -13.60
N ILE A 187 7.57 0.76 -13.64
CA ILE A 187 8.86 1.07 -14.29
C ILE A 187 8.70 1.08 -15.82
N SER A 188 8.02 0.08 -16.40
CA SER A 188 7.88 -0.06 -17.85
C SER A 188 7.07 1.07 -18.49
N TYR A 189 6.14 1.67 -17.74
CA TYR A 189 5.27 2.75 -18.18
C TYR A 189 5.51 4.04 -17.41
N LEU A 190 6.74 4.25 -16.93
CA LEU A 190 7.08 5.38 -16.08
C LEU A 190 6.65 6.73 -16.71
N GLU A 191 7.01 6.99 -17.96
CA GLU A 191 6.66 8.23 -18.66
C GLU A 191 5.14 8.43 -18.76
N TYR A 192 4.40 7.35 -19.01
CA TYR A 192 2.94 7.38 -19.07
C TYR A 192 2.32 7.62 -17.70
N LEU A 193 2.90 7.03 -16.64
CA LEU A 193 2.44 7.24 -15.28
C LEU A 193 2.66 8.70 -14.86
N SER A 194 3.85 9.25 -15.07
CA SER A 194 4.14 10.67 -14.83
C SER A 194 3.18 11.56 -15.63
N PHE A 195 3.01 11.29 -16.93
CA PHE A 195 2.09 12.02 -17.80
C PHE A 195 0.63 11.95 -17.33
N TYR A 196 0.15 10.78 -16.94
CA TYR A 196 -1.20 10.59 -16.41
C TYR A 196 -1.41 11.45 -15.16
N ILE A 197 -0.47 11.44 -14.23
CA ILE A 197 -0.55 12.23 -13.00
C ILE A 197 -0.57 13.71 -13.33
N GLU A 198 0.29 14.21 -14.23
CA GLU A 198 0.26 15.61 -14.65
C GLU A 198 -1.05 15.99 -15.32
N MET A 199 -1.61 15.10 -16.16
CA MET A 199 -2.92 15.29 -16.78
C MET A 199 -4.04 15.40 -15.76
N THR A 200 -3.89 14.85 -14.55
CA THR A 200 -4.89 15.03 -13.50
C THR A 200 -5.11 16.48 -13.14
N LYS A 201 -4.15 17.40 -13.32
CA LYS A 201 -4.34 18.87 -13.14
C LYS A 201 -5.41 19.47 -14.06
N LYS A 202 -5.71 18.81 -15.18
CA LYS A 202 -6.76 19.21 -16.11
C LYS A 202 -8.08 18.57 -15.69
N ILE A 203 -9.19 19.24 -15.96
CA ILE A 203 -10.53 18.75 -15.59
C ILE A 203 -10.81 17.32 -16.06
N TRP A 204 -10.39 16.96 -17.28
CA TRP A 204 -10.60 15.61 -17.82
C TRP A 204 -9.77 14.54 -17.10
N GLY A 205 -8.52 14.85 -16.72
CA GLY A 205 -7.71 13.93 -15.93
C GLY A 205 -8.30 13.76 -14.52
N PHE A 206 -8.77 14.83 -13.89
CA PHE A 206 -9.47 14.74 -12.61
C PHE A 206 -10.76 13.93 -12.68
N ILE A 207 -11.59 14.14 -13.72
CA ILE A 207 -12.79 13.33 -13.97
C ILE A 207 -12.41 11.85 -14.12
N SER A 208 -11.29 11.53 -14.78
CA SER A 208 -10.84 10.13 -14.90
C SER A 208 -10.50 9.49 -13.55
N VAL A 209 -9.96 10.25 -12.60
CA VAL A 209 -9.70 9.79 -11.23
C VAL A 209 -11.00 9.54 -10.47
N VAL A 210 -11.98 10.46 -10.58
CA VAL A 210 -13.31 10.27 -9.98
C VAL A 210 -14.01 9.04 -10.57
N ALA A 211 -13.94 8.86 -11.89
CA ALA A 211 -14.49 7.69 -12.56
C ALA A 211 -13.80 6.39 -12.10
N PHE A 212 -12.48 6.40 -11.95
CA PHE A 212 -11.72 5.28 -11.39
C PHE A 212 -12.17 4.94 -9.97
N CYS A 213 -12.32 5.95 -9.08
CA CYS A 213 -12.83 5.74 -7.72
C CYS A 213 -14.23 5.12 -7.74
N PHE A 214 -15.12 5.61 -8.61
CA PHE A 214 -16.47 5.07 -8.75
C PHE A 214 -16.46 3.62 -9.20
N ILE A 215 -15.63 3.26 -10.18
CA ILE A 215 -15.49 1.88 -10.66
C ILE A 215 -14.96 0.97 -9.54
N VAL A 216 -13.94 1.40 -8.80
CA VAL A 216 -13.39 0.64 -7.67
C VAL A 216 -14.46 0.39 -6.62
N VAL A 217 -15.20 1.43 -6.20
CA VAL A 217 -16.28 1.28 -5.21
C VAL A 217 -17.40 0.40 -5.74
N LEU A 218 -17.78 0.54 -7.01
CA LEU A 218 -18.80 -0.30 -7.63
C LEU A 218 -18.38 -1.78 -7.59
N VAL A 219 -17.16 -2.10 -8.00
CA VAL A 219 -16.62 -3.46 -7.95
C VAL A 219 -16.56 -3.97 -6.51
N ALA A 220 -16.09 -3.15 -5.57
CA ALA A 220 -16.03 -3.52 -4.16
C ALA A 220 -17.42 -3.86 -3.58
N VAL A 221 -18.42 -3.04 -3.88
CA VAL A 221 -19.80 -3.25 -3.44
C VAL A 221 -20.41 -4.48 -4.11
N LEU A 222 -20.14 -4.71 -5.40
CA LEU A 222 -20.59 -5.93 -6.09
C LEU A 222 -19.95 -7.19 -5.50
N LEU A 223 -18.65 -7.16 -5.20
CA LEU A 223 -17.98 -8.26 -4.50
C LEU A 223 -18.60 -8.47 -3.13
N TYR A 224 -18.78 -7.42 -2.34
CA TYR A 224 -19.41 -7.51 -1.03
C TYR A 224 -20.84 -8.11 -1.09
N ALA A 225 -21.65 -7.66 -2.04
CA ALA A 225 -23.06 -8.04 -2.16
C ALA A 225 -23.29 -9.44 -2.75
N TYR A 226 -22.42 -9.91 -3.64
CA TYR A 226 -22.64 -11.15 -4.40
C TYR A 226 -21.62 -12.26 -4.10
N ARG A 227 -20.52 -11.97 -3.40
CA ARG A 227 -19.58 -13.00 -2.96
C ARG A 227 -20.05 -13.62 -1.65
N ASP A 228 -20.55 -14.84 -1.74
CA ASP A 228 -20.71 -15.72 -0.58
C ASP A 228 -19.33 -16.21 -0.17
N VAL A 229 -18.93 -15.98 1.08
CA VAL A 229 -17.63 -16.44 1.59
C VAL A 229 -17.79 -17.83 2.18
N TYR A 230 -16.88 -18.72 1.80
CA TYR A 230 -16.72 -20.01 2.46
C TYR A 230 -16.11 -19.77 3.84
N TRP A 231 -16.70 -20.38 4.87
CA TRP A 231 -16.26 -20.25 6.25
C TRP A 231 -16.47 -21.57 6.97
N GLU A 232 -15.43 -22.04 7.67
CA GLU A 232 -15.51 -23.23 8.49
C GLU A 232 -15.60 -22.87 9.97
N ASP A 233 -16.42 -23.60 10.73
CA ASP A 233 -16.59 -23.37 12.17
C ASP A 233 -15.27 -23.54 12.94
N ILE A 234 -14.40 -24.44 12.48
CA ILE A 234 -13.08 -24.64 13.09
C ILE A 234 -12.19 -23.39 13.03
N TRP A 235 -12.39 -22.53 12.01
CA TRP A 235 -11.66 -21.27 11.92
C TRP A 235 -12.06 -20.33 13.04
N SER A 236 -13.36 -20.20 13.31
CA SER A 236 -13.84 -19.42 14.45
C SER A 236 -13.35 -20.00 15.77
N ASP A 237 -13.40 -21.33 15.95
CA ASP A 237 -12.94 -21.99 17.18
C ASP A 237 -11.43 -21.77 17.43
N ASN A 238 -10.62 -21.72 16.37
CA ASN A 238 -9.19 -21.45 16.48
C ASN A 238 -8.90 -19.97 16.76
N ILE A 239 -9.62 -19.05 16.11
CA ILE A 239 -9.49 -17.61 16.35
C ILE A 239 -9.86 -17.27 17.80
N ASP A 240 -10.96 -17.83 18.31
CA ASP A 240 -11.47 -17.57 19.66
C ASP A 240 -10.49 -17.99 20.79
N LYS A 241 -9.43 -18.74 20.48
CA LYS A 241 -8.39 -19.12 21.45
C LYS A 241 -7.49 -17.94 21.85
N GLU A 242 -7.17 -17.05 20.91
CA GLU A 242 -6.18 -15.99 21.12
C GLU A 242 -6.68 -14.60 20.68
N CYS A 243 -7.80 -14.52 19.97
CA CYS A 243 -8.34 -13.31 19.36
C CYS A 243 -9.82 -13.10 19.68
N ASP A 244 -10.29 -11.87 19.45
CA ASP A 244 -11.72 -11.58 19.41
C ASP A 244 -12.38 -12.33 18.25
N ARG A 245 -13.58 -12.86 18.50
CA ARG A 245 -14.33 -13.63 17.51
C ARG A 245 -14.60 -12.82 16.25
N ILE A 246 -14.18 -13.36 15.11
CA ILE A 246 -14.53 -12.86 13.79
C ILE A 246 -15.28 -13.93 12.99
N ASN A 247 -16.08 -13.50 12.04
CA ASN A 247 -16.72 -14.36 11.06
C ASN A 247 -16.36 -13.92 9.62
N GLY A 248 -16.83 -14.69 8.64
CA GLY A 248 -16.57 -14.41 7.23
C GLY A 248 -17.15 -13.06 6.74
N GLU A 249 -18.25 -12.60 7.34
CA GLU A 249 -18.84 -11.29 6.99
C GLU A 249 -17.97 -10.15 7.52
N ASP A 250 -17.41 -10.26 8.72
CA ASP A 250 -16.46 -9.28 9.26
C ASP A 250 -15.24 -9.15 8.34
N ALA A 251 -14.71 -10.28 7.85
CA ALA A 251 -13.59 -10.30 6.91
C ALA A 251 -13.91 -9.73 5.52
N LYS A 252 -15.15 -9.91 5.04
CA LYS A 252 -15.64 -9.23 3.82
C LYS A 252 -15.74 -7.73 4.02
N VAL A 253 -16.27 -7.30 5.16
CA VAL A 253 -16.43 -5.89 5.50
C VAL A 253 -15.06 -5.23 5.58
N ASP A 254 -14.08 -5.84 6.24
CA ASP A 254 -12.70 -5.32 6.30
C ASP A 254 -12.09 -5.15 4.89
N SER A 255 -12.29 -6.15 4.03
CA SER A 255 -11.84 -6.09 2.63
C SER A 255 -12.52 -4.95 1.85
N LEU A 256 -13.82 -4.71 2.07
CA LEU A 256 -14.53 -3.57 1.49
C LEU A 256 -13.91 -2.24 1.95
N PHE A 257 -13.63 -2.08 3.23
CA PHE A 257 -13.02 -0.87 3.77
C PHE A 257 -11.62 -0.62 3.21
N GLY A 258 -10.81 -1.67 3.01
CA GLY A 258 -9.49 -1.53 2.37
C GLY A 258 -9.56 -0.95 0.95
N SER A 259 -10.63 -1.23 0.19
CA SER A 259 -10.83 -0.68 -1.16
C SER A 259 -11.05 0.85 -1.16
N PHE A 260 -11.49 1.43 -0.03
CA PHE A 260 -11.70 2.87 0.11
C PHE A 260 -10.40 3.67 0.17
N THR A 261 -9.24 3.01 0.24
CA THR A 261 -7.93 3.64 0.01
C THR A 261 -7.85 4.38 -1.33
N VAL A 262 -8.71 4.06 -2.31
CA VAL A 262 -8.86 4.83 -3.56
C VAL A 262 -9.21 6.30 -3.33
N PHE A 263 -9.91 6.62 -2.23
CA PHE A 263 -10.22 8.00 -1.87
C PHE A 263 -9.00 8.77 -1.35
N PHE A 264 -7.96 8.08 -0.84
CA PHE A 264 -6.69 8.72 -0.50
C PHE A 264 -6.05 9.29 -1.77
N TRP A 265 -6.07 8.52 -2.87
CA TRP A 265 -5.59 8.98 -4.18
C TRP A 265 -6.40 10.16 -4.70
N LEU A 266 -7.74 10.12 -4.59
CA LEU A 266 -8.58 11.27 -4.94
C LEU A 266 -8.21 12.51 -4.11
N GLY A 267 -8.00 12.35 -2.80
CA GLY A 267 -7.52 13.41 -1.92
C GLY A 267 -6.16 13.96 -2.35
N ALA A 268 -5.22 13.08 -2.67
CA ALA A 268 -3.88 13.44 -3.12
C ALA A 268 -3.89 14.22 -4.45
N VAL A 269 -4.73 13.81 -5.41
CA VAL A 269 -4.92 14.52 -6.68
C VAL A 269 -5.62 15.86 -6.48
N SER A 270 -6.64 15.93 -5.61
CA SER A 270 -7.27 17.19 -5.22
C SER A 270 -6.25 18.15 -4.58
N ALA A 271 -5.33 17.65 -3.77
CA ALA A 271 -4.22 18.43 -3.25
C ALA A 271 -3.26 18.87 -4.38
N TYR A 272 -2.93 17.97 -5.31
CA TYR A 272 -2.05 18.28 -6.43
C TYR A 272 -2.56 19.42 -7.32
N TRP A 273 -3.87 19.58 -7.46
CA TRP A 273 -4.46 20.75 -8.15
C TRP A 273 -4.03 22.09 -7.56
N TYR A 274 -3.82 22.14 -6.25
CA TYR A 274 -3.35 23.33 -5.55
C TYR A 274 -1.83 23.33 -5.34
N SER A 275 -1.09 22.36 -5.89
CA SER A 275 0.35 22.17 -5.61
C SER A 275 1.23 23.34 -6.03
N ASP A 276 0.79 24.13 -7.02
CA ASP A 276 1.52 25.33 -7.46
C ASP A 276 1.58 26.40 -6.34
N TYR A 277 0.68 26.32 -5.36
CA TYR A 277 0.66 27.14 -4.15
C TYR A 277 1.46 26.52 -2.98
N MET A 278 1.92 25.28 -3.11
CA MET A 278 2.54 24.48 -2.04
C MET A 278 4.06 24.35 -2.15
N ARG A 279 4.63 24.74 -3.30
CA ARG A 279 6.04 24.53 -3.60
C ARG A 279 6.91 25.56 -2.88
N LEU A 280 7.51 25.13 -1.79
CA LEU A 280 8.64 25.81 -1.18
C LEU A 280 9.89 25.53 -2.02
N LYS A 281 10.66 26.57 -2.35
CA LYS A 281 11.99 26.37 -2.93
C LYS A 281 12.85 25.69 -1.85
N ASP A 282 13.19 24.42 -2.04
CA ASP A 282 13.78 23.50 -1.04
C ASP A 282 15.02 24.05 -0.31
N ASN A 283 15.78 24.94 -0.96
CA ASN A 283 17.01 25.50 -0.38
C ASN A 283 16.77 26.58 0.68
N THR A 284 15.52 26.94 0.98
CA THR A 284 15.21 28.00 1.98
C THR A 284 14.92 27.45 3.38
N LEU A 285 14.62 26.16 3.53
CA LEU A 285 14.23 25.56 4.80
C LEU A 285 15.43 25.04 5.60
N ARG A 286 15.43 25.34 6.89
CA ARG A 286 16.38 24.78 7.87
C ARG A 286 16.04 23.31 8.16
N ILE A 287 17.04 22.51 8.56
CA ILE A 287 16.85 21.07 8.82
C ILE A 287 15.75 20.77 9.86
N TRP A 288 15.65 21.56 10.92
CA TRP A 288 14.59 21.39 11.93
C TRP A 288 13.19 21.74 11.39
N GLU A 289 13.08 22.67 10.43
CA GLU A 289 11.81 22.99 9.78
C GLU A 289 11.32 21.82 8.92
N ARG A 290 12.25 21.16 8.22
CA ARG A 290 11.99 19.93 7.47
C ARG A 290 11.49 18.83 8.42
N VAL A 291 12.21 18.57 9.52
CA VAL A 291 11.81 17.58 10.54
C VAL A 291 10.43 17.87 11.12
N ILE A 292 10.13 19.13 11.49
CA ILE A 292 8.81 19.50 12.01
C ILE A 292 7.72 19.26 10.95
N ARG A 293 7.96 19.66 9.70
CA ARG A 293 7.01 19.44 8.60
C ARG A 293 6.68 17.96 8.45
N PHE A 294 7.68 17.09 8.50
CA PHE A 294 7.47 15.64 8.51
C PHE A 294 6.62 15.16 9.68
N ILE A 295 6.98 15.54 10.91
CA ILE A 295 6.26 15.12 12.12
C ILE A 295 4.79 15.54 12.04
N VAL A 296 4.51 16.74 11.54
CA VAL A 296 3.13 17.23 11.40
C VAL A 296 2.37 16.45 10.32
N VAL A 297 2.98 16.19 9.16
CA VAL A 297 2.33 15.43 8.08
C VAL A 297 2.09 13.98 8.51
N PHE A 298 3.09 13.32 9.10
CA PHE A 298 2.97 11.95 9.59
C PHE A 298 1.98 11.86 10.76
N GLY A 299 2.01 12.81 11.70
CA GLY A 299 1.03 12.89 12.78
C GLY A 299 -0.39 13.12 12.27
N ALA A 300 -0.58 13.89 11.20
CA ALA A 300 -1.87 14.02 10.53
C ALA A 300 -2.30 12.68 9.90
N TYR A 301 -1.40 11.99 9.20
CA TYR A 301 -1.65 10.68 8.62
C TYR A 301 -2.15 9.68 9.68
N GLU A 302 -1.39 9.51 10.77
CA GLU A 302 -1.76 8.63 11.88
C GLU A 302 -3.05 9.09 12.56
N GLY A 303 -3.23 10.40 12.78
CA GLY A 303 -4.43 10.95 13.39
C GLY A 303 -5.70 10.61 12.61
N PHE A 304 -5.69 10.73 11.28
CA PHE A 304 -6.80 10.29 10.43
C PHE A 304 -7.01 8.77 10.49
N TYR A 305 -5.94 7.99 10.51
CA TYR A 305 -6.03 6.52 10.67
C TYR A 305 -6.74 6.15 11.98
N TYR A 306 -6.36 6.77 13.10
CA TYR A 306 -7.03 6.55 14.38
C TYR A 306 -8.51 6.96 14.38
N LEU A 307 -8.88 8.02 13.64
CA LEU A 307 -10.30 8.38 13.49
C LEU A 307 -11.07 7.32 12.68
N MET A 308 -10.46 6.72 11.67
CA MET A 308 -11.12 5.72 10.82
C MET A 308 -11.42 4.40 11.53
N ILE A 309 -10.63 4.04 12.55
CA ILE A 309 -10.84 2.81 13.32
C ILE A 309 -11.88 2.96 14.45
N ILE A 310 -12.37 4.17 14.71
CA ILE A 310 -13.43 4.39 15.71
C ILE A 310 -14.69 3.64 15.28
N ASP A 311 -15.31 2.95 16.23
CA ASP A 311 -16.63 2.35 16.01
C ASP A 311 -17.71 3.45 16.02
N TYR A 312 -18.21 3.75 14.82
CA TYR A 312 -19.30 4.71 14.60
C TYR A 312 -20.70 4.06 14.73
N GLY A 313 -20.77 2.79 15.13
CA GLY A 313 -22.00 2.03 15.32
C GLY A 313 -22.60 1.57 14.00
N ALA A 314 -23.41 2.40 13.36
CA ALA A 314 -24.08 2.01 12.12
C ALA A 314 -23.08 1.87 10.96
N LEU A 315 -23.14 0.75 10.23
CA LEU A 315 -22.25 0.46 9.10
C LEU A 315 -22.24 1.59 8.06
N SER A 316 -23.40 2.18 7.75
CA SER A 316 -23.51 3.31 6.81
C SER A 316 -22.74 4.55 7.28
N VAL A 317 -22.74 4.82 8.60
CA VAL A 317 -21.97 5.92 9.19
C VAL A 317 -20.48 5.59 9.13
N LYS A 318 -20.09 4.36 9.47
CA LYS A 318 -18.69 3.90 9.35
C LYS A 318 -18.17 4.05 7.92
N VAL A 319 -18.93 3.60 6.92
CA VAL A 319 -18.59 3.77 5.49
C VAL A 319 -18.43 5.25 5.13
N PHE A 320 -19.39 6.10 5.48
CA PHE A 320 -19.31 7.54 5.22
C PHE A 320 -18.07 8.18 5.87
N MET A 321 -17.81 7.84 7.13
CA MET A 321 -16.66 8.36 7.87
C MET A 321 -15.35 7.88 7.27
N THR A 322 -15.19 6.58 6.96
CA THR A 322 -13.96 6.08 6.35
C THR A 322 -13.70 6.71 5.00
N VAL A 323 -14.70 6.82 4.11
CA VAL A 323 -14.53 7.48 2.80
C VAL A 323 -14.11 8.93 2.97
N THR A 324 -14.79 9.68 3.85
CA THR A 324 -14.52 11.10 4.08
C THR A 324 -13.13 11.30 4.70
N LEU A 325 -12.79 10.53 5.73
CA LEU A 325 -11.52 10.63 6.43
C LEU A 325 -10.36 10.17 5.54
N THR A 326 -10.52 9.15 4.72
CA THR A 326 -9.49 8.69 3.77
C THR A 326 -9.21 9.76 2.71
N TYR A 327 -10.25 10.40 2.17
CA TYR A 327 -10.10 11.55 1.27
C TYR A 327 -9.36 12.71 1.95
N LEU A 328 -9.78 13.09 3.16
CA LEU A 328 -9.16 14.17 3.92
C LEU A 328 -7.71 13.84 4.29
N GLN A 329 -7.42 12.59 4.63
CA GLN A 329 -6.06 12.11 4.91
C GLN A 329 -5.17 12.32 3.68
N GLY A 330 -5.59 11.86 2.50
CA GLY A 330 -4.86 12.06 1.25
C GLY A 330 -4.65 13.53 0.93
N PHE A 331 -5.71 14.35 1.03
CA PHE A 331 -5.64 15.78 0.77
C PHE A 331 -4.71 16.52 1.72
N MET A 332 -4.84 16.28 3.04
CA MET A 332 -4.07 16.97 4.05
C MET A 332 -2.60 16.55 4.03
N CYS A 333 -2.31 15.26 3.87
CA CYS A 333 -0.94 14.77 3.87
C CYS A 333 -0.19 15.16 2.59
N CYS A 334 -0.84 15.06 1.43
CA CYS A 334 -0.20 15.34 0.15
C CYS A 334 -0.18 16.83 -0.22
N GLY A 335 -0.96 17.68 0.47
CA GLY A 335 -0.92 19.11 0.14
C GLY A 335 -1.52 20.10 1.13
N GLY A 336 -2.55 19.74 1.89
CA GLY A 336 -3.17 20.66 2.85
C GLY A 336 -2.18 21.16 3.91
N VAL A 337 -1.43 20.26 4.57
CA VAL A 337 -0.40 20.63 5.54
C VAL A 337 0.76 21.39 4.88
N PRO A 338 1.35 20.92 3.76
CA PRO A 338 2.33 21.69 2.99
C PRO A 338 1.89 23.12 2.62
N LEU A 339 0.62 23.29 2.22
CA LEU A 339 0.05 24.59 1.85
C LEU A 339 -0.03 25.51 3.07
N LEU A 340 -0.61 25.03 4.18
CA LEU A 340 -0.73 25.81 5.42
C LEU A 340 0.64 26.25 5.94
N TRP A 341 1.64 25.38 5.85
CA TRP A 341 3.02 25.72 6.19
C TRP A 341 3.58 26.86 5.31
N SER A 342 3.35 26.77 4.00
CA SER A 342 3.81 27.77 3.04
C SER A 342 3.15 29.14 3.26
N ILE A 343 1.84 29.14 3.52
CA ILE A 343 1.07 30.34 3.87
C ILE A 343 1.58 30.96 5.18
N GLY A 344 1.80 30.14 6.21
CA GLY A 344 2.32 30.61 7.51
C GLY A 344 3.69 31.26 7.42
N LYS A 345 4.50 30.90 6.42
CA LYS A 345 5.80 31.52 6.12
C LYS A 345 5.71 32.75 5.21
N GLY A 346 4.51 33.14 4.77
CA GLY A 346 4.30 34.26 3.86
C GLY A 346 4.88 34.02 2.45
N ILE A 347 5.05 32.75 2.07
CA ILE A 347 5.64 32.38 0.78
C ILE A 347 4.56 32.57 -0.28
N LYS A 348 4.77 33.57 -1.13
CA LYS A 348 3.86 33.88 -2.22
C LYS A 348 3.97 32.78 -3.30
N PRO A 349 2.87 32.48 -4.01
CA PRO A 349 2.91 31.59 -5.17
C PRO A 349 3.96 32.12 -6.13
N SER A 350 4.84 31.26 -6.65
CA SER A 350 5.82 31.71 -7.63
C SER A 350 5.08 32.25 -8.85
N GLU A 351 5.28 33.52 -9.20
CA GLU A 351 4.69 34.15 -10.39
C GLU A 351 5.18 33.49 -11.71
N ASN A 352 6.15 32.58 -11.66
CA ASN A 352 6.68 31.83 -12.82
C ASN A 352 6.68 30.32 -12.58
N SER A 353 5.50 29.68 -12.55
CA SER A 353 5.38 28.21 -12.54
C SER A 353 5.50 27.55 -13.94
N SER A 354 6.08 28.24 -14.92
CA SER A 354 6.51 27.58 -16.16
C SER A 354 7.70 26.67 -15.82
N GLN A 355 7.43 25.37 -15.72
CA GLN A 355 8.44 24.33 -15.80
C GLN A 355 9.30 24.61 -17.03
N ASP A 356 10.61 24.77 -16.82
CA ASP A 356 11.59 24.63 -17.89
C ASP A 356 11.85 23.12 -18.00
N PRO A 357 11.33 22.43 -19.03
CA PRO A 357 11.47 20.98 -19.17
C PRO A 357 12.93 20.54 -19.35
N GLU A 358 13.87 21.47 -19.59
CA GLU A 358 15.31 21.19 -19.71
C GLU A 358 16.00 20.80 -18.39
N SER A 359 15.35 20.96 -17.23
CA SER A 359 15.93 20.57 -15.93
C SER A 359 15.61 19.14 -15.49
N ILE A 360 14.71 18.47 -16.19
CA ILE A 360 14.60 17.01 -16.13
C ILE A 360 15.73 16.53 -17.01
N GLY A 361 16.81 16.02 -16.41
CA GLY A 361 17.81 15.25 -17.13
C GLY A 361 17.11 14.12 -17.87
N MET A 362 16.70 14.38 -19.10
CA MET A 362 16.58 13.37 -20.13
C MET A 362 17.91 12.64 -20.08
N LEU A 363 17.83 11.39 -19.65
CA LEU A 363 18.89 10.43 -19.84
C LEU A 363 19.35 10.57 -21.29
N ASP A 364 20.58 11.04 -21.46
CA ASP A 364 21.38 10.80 -22.67
C ASP A 364 21.32 9.30 -22.92
N THR A 365 20.34 8.89 -23.72
CA THR A 365 20.27 7.59 -24.38
C THR A 365 21.04 7.70 -25.70
N GLU A 366 22.23 8.29 -25.63
CA GLU A 366 23.28 8.13 -26.61
C GLU A 366 24.59 7.90 -25.84
N LYS A 367 24.85 6.62 -25.54
CA LYS A 367 26.20 6.03 -25.51
C LYS A 367 26.10 4.51 -25.42
N ASP A 368 26.42 3.91 -26.57
CA ASP A 368 26.96 2.56 -26.83
C ASP A 368 26.21 1.32 -26.32
#